data_AF-X7YHZ1-F1
#
_entry.id   AF-X7YHZ1-F1
#
_cell.length_a   1.000
_cell.length_b   1.000
_cell.length_c   1.000
_cell.angle_alpha   90.00
_cell.angle_beta   90.00
_cell.angle_gamma   90.00
#
_symmetry.space_group_name_H-M   'P 1'
#
loop_
_entity.id
_entity.type
_entity.pdbx_description
1 polymer ?
#
loop_
_entity_poly.entity_id
_entity_poly.type
_entity_poly.pdbx_seq_one_letter_code
_entity_poly.pdbx_strand_id
1 'polypeptide(L)'
;MASAYRSYAHHHPGRYAAFTRMPPGGDDPEYTAATRAAAAPVIAVLSSYGLDGEEAFYAALEFWSALHGFVLLEMTGVMDDIDTDAVFTDMVLRLAAGLERRSGPAESGSAAGRSASL
;
A
#
# COMPACT_ATOMS: atom_id res chain seq x y z
N MET A 1 -0.28 2.30 11.68
CA MET A 1 0.72 1.99 10.63
C MET A 1 1.09 3.22 9.80
N ALA A 2 0.16 3.82 9.04
CA ALA A 2 0.44 4.95 8.15
C ALA A 2 1.17 6.13 8.83
N SER A 3 0.69 6.59 9.99
CA SER A 3 1.34 7.69 10.73
C SER A 3 2.74 7.35 11.22
N ALA A 4 3.02 6.08 11.55
CA ALA A 4 4.35 5.63 11.93
C ALA A 4 5.31 5.62 10.73
N TYR A 5 4.83 5.26 9.53
CA TYR A 5 5.61 5.35 8.29
C TYR A 5 5.98 6.80 7.96
N ARG A 6 5.00 7.71 7.96
CA ARG A 6 5.22 9.16 7.73
C ARG A 6 6.18 9.74 8.77
N SER A 7 5.96 9.44 10.06
CA SER A 7 6.85 9.87 11.13
C SER A 7 8.28 9.34 10.97
N TYR A 8 8.45 8.06 10.63
CA TYR A 8 9.77 7.47 10.41
C TYR A 8 10.54 8.17 9.28
N ALA A 9 9.85 8.49 8.18
CA ALA A 9 10.46 9.19 7.05
C ALA A 9 10.99 10.58 7.45
N HIS A 10 10.20 11.34 8.22
CA HIS A 10 10.59 12.66 8.72
C HIS A 10 11.72 12.62 9.75
N HIS A 11 11.71 11.64 10.65
CA HIS A 11 12.76 11.51 11.68
C HIS A 11 14.05 10.90 11.14
N HIS A 12 13.99 10.13 10.06
CA HIS A 12 15.14 9.39 9.51
C HIS A 12 15.25 9.51 7.97
N PRO A 13 15.34 10.73 7.40
CA PRO A 13 15.25 10.95 5.95
C PRO A 13 16.31 10.20 5.14
N GLY A 14 17.54 10.10 5.65
CA GLY A 14 18.62 9.34 4.98
C GLY A 14 18.37 7.83 4.95
N ARG A 15 17.79 7.26 6.02
CA ARG A 15 17.42 5.83 6.07
C ARG A 15 16.21 5.55 5.20
N TYR A 16 15.23 6.45 5.22
CA TYR A 16 14.07 6.40 4.35
C TYR A 16 14.48 6.40 2.87
N ALA A 17 15.34 7.33 2.47
CA ALA A 17 15.86 7.40 1.11
C ALA A 17 16.65 6.16 0.69
N ALA A 18 17.41 5.55 1.60
CA ALA A 18 18.12 4.30 1.34
C ALA A 18 17.15 3.10 1.20
N PHE A 19 16.09 3.05 2.02
CA PHE A 19 15.08 2.00 1.98
C PHE A 19 14.28 1.99 0.67
N THR A 20 13.99 3.15 0.10
CA THR A 20 13.15 3.27 -1.11
C THR A 20 13.97 3.18 -2.41
N ARG A 21 15.30 3.04 -2.31
CA ARG A 21 16.18 2.98 -3.47
C ARG A 21 16.49 1.52 -3.78
N MET A 22 16.34 1.13 -5.05
CA MET A 22 16.80 -0.18 -5.48
C MET A 22 18.33 -0.24 -5.39
N PRO A 23 18.94 -1.32 -4.88
CA PRO A 23 20.38 -1.44 -4.76
C PRO A 23 21.03 -1.34 -6.14
N PRO A 24 22.17 -0.65 -6.27
CA PRO A 24 22.98 -0.75 -7.46
C PRO A 24 23.57 -2.18 -7.53
N GLY A 25 23.00 -3.05 -8.37
CA GLY A 25 23.49 -4.42 -8.53
C GLY A 25 22.50 -5.48 -9.04
N GLY A 26 21.19 -5.20 -9.04
CA GLY A 26 20.17 -6.18 -9.48
C GLY A 26 19.67 -7.07 -8.33
N ASP A 27 19.16 -8.26 -8.67
CA ASP A 27 18.56 -9.26 -7.76
C ASP A 27 19.59 -9.82 -6.76
N ASP A 28 19.85 -9.08 -5.70
CA ASP A 28 20.50 -9.59 -4.50
C ASP A 28 19.46 -10.37 -3.66
N PRO A 29 19.62 -11.69 -3.47
CA PRO A 29 18.68 -12.50 -2.69
C PRO A 29 18.54 -12.03 -1.24
N GLU A 30 19.61 -11.51 -0.64
CA GLU A 30 19.58 -10.98 0.74
C GLU A 30 18.76 -9.70 0.81
N TYR A 31 18.94 -8.79 -0.16
CA TYR A 31 18.13 -7.58 -0.28
C TYR A 31 16.65 -7.90 -0.53
N THR A 32 16.35 -8.85 -1.41
CA THR A 32 14.98 -9.29 -1.69
C THR A 32 14.32 -9.90 -0.45
N ALA A 33 15.05 -10.72 0.31
CA ALA A 33 14.57 -11.29 1.57
C ALA A 33 14.33 -10.19 2.62
N ALA A 34 15.25 -9.23 2.77
CA ALA A 34 15.13 -8.11 3.69
C ALA A 34 13.94 -7.21 3.34
N THR A 35 13.74 -6.92 2.06
CA THR A 35 12.59 -6.14 1.55
C THR A 35 11.27 -6.85 1.84
N ARG A 36 11.20 -8.18 1.61
CA ARG A 36 10.03 -8.99 1.94
C ARG A 36 9.75 -9.00 3.44
N ALA A 37 10.78 -9.12 4.27
CA ALA A 37 10.65 -9.07 5.72
C ALA A 37 10.16 -7.68 6.20
N ALA A 38 10.65 -6.60 5.60
CA ALA A 38 10.19 -5.23 5.90
C ALA A 38 8.74 -4.98 5.45
N ALA A 39 8.28 -5.63 4.38
CA ALA A 39 6.90 -5.57 3.92
C ALA A 39 5.93 -6.44 4.74
N ALA A 40 6.43 -7.47 5.45
CA ALA A 40 5.60 -8.45 6.16
C ALA A 40 4.60 -7.83 7.17
N PRO A 41 4.95 -6.79 7.97
CA PRO A 41 3.99 -6.15 8.86
C PRO A 41 2.85 -5.44 8.12
N VAL A 42 3.13 -4.87 6.93
CA VAL A 42 2.11 -4.22 6.09
C VAL A 42 1.17 -5.28 5.50
N ILE A 43 1.73 -6.38 4.98
CA ILE A 43 0.96 -7.52 4.46
C ILE A 43 0.06 -8.10 5.57
N ALA A 44 0.58 -8.28 6.78
CA ALA A 44 -0.20 -8.81 7.90
C ALA A 44 -1.39 -7.93 8.29
N VAL A 45 -1.23 -6.61 8.25
CA VAL A 45 -2.34 -5.66 8.48
C VAL A 45 -3.36 -5.70 7.34
N LEU A 46 -2.93 -5.97 6.11
CA LEU A 46 -3.85 -6.04 4.97
C LEU A 46 -4.61 -7.36 4.90
N SER A 47 -4.00 -8.45 5.37
CA SER A 47 -4.71 -9.72 5.58
C SER A 47 -5.85 -9.60 6.59
N SER A 48 -5.85 -8.62 7.50
CA SER A 48 -6.99 -8.39 8.41
C SER A 48 -8.22 -7.84 7.70
N TYR A 49 -8.09 -7.35 6.46
CA TYR A 49 -9.22 -6.97 5.63
C TYR A 49 -9.86 -8.17 4.93
N GLY A 50 -9.39 -9.40 5.13
CA GLY A 50 -9.93 -10.59 4.46
C GLY A 50 -9.38 -10.81 3.04
N LEU A 51 -8.34 -10.06 2.66
CA LEU A 51 -7.59 -10.29 1.43
C LEU A 51 -6.56 -11.40 1.65
N ASP A 52 -6.47 -12.34 0.72
CA ASP A 52 -5.49 -13.42 0.74
C ASP A 52 -4.58 -13.41 -0.51
N GLY A 53 -3.50 -14.21 -0.43
CA GLY A 53 -2.60 -14.46 -1.56
C GLY A 53 -2.11 -13.20 -2.29
N GLU A 54 -2.30 -13.20 -3.60
CA GLU A 54 -1.81 -12.18 -4.53
C GLU A 54 -2.58 -10.86 -4.40
N GLU A 55 -3.87 -10.90 -4.09
CA GLU A 55 -4.70 -9.71 -3.87
C GLU A 55 -4.24 -8.92 -2.64
N ALA A 56 -3.88 -9.61 -1.56
CA ALA A 56 -3.29 -8.96 -0.37
C ALA A 56 -1.95 -8.29 -0.70
N PHE A 57 -1.15 -8.89 -1.59
CA PHE A 57 0.12 -8.33 -2.04
C PHE A 57 -0.09 -7.08 -2.91
N TYR A 58 -1.02 -7.11 -3.87
CA TYR A 58 -1.34 -5.95 -4.69
C TYR A 58 -1.96 -4.81 -3.88
N ALA A 59 -2.84 -5.12 -2.93
CA ALA A 59 -3.34 -4.15 -1.96
C ALA A 59 -2.22 -3.52 -1.13
N ALA A 60 -1.20 -4.30 -0.74
CA ALA A 60 -0.04 -3.80 -0.01
C ALA A 60 0.82 -2.86 -0.85
N LEU A 61 1.00 -3.20 -2.12
CA LEU A 61 1.75 -2.39 -3.05
C LEU A 61 1.03 -1.07 -3.36
N GLU A 62 -0.29 -1.11 -3.57
CA GLU A 62 -1.14 0.09 -3.75
C GLU A 62 -1.06 1.01 -2.53
N PHE A 63 -1.23 0.46 -1.33
CA PHE A 63 -1.18 1.22 -0.08
C PHE A 63 0.20 1.83 0.16
N TRP A 64 1.27 1.06 -0.05
CA TRP A 64 2.64 1.54 0.09
C TRP A 64 2.97 2.64 -0.94
N SER A 65 2.56 2.46 -2.20
CA SER A 65 2.75 3.46 -3.26
C SER A 65 2.13 4.81 -2.89
N ALA A 66 0.89 4.81 -2.39
CA ALA A 66 0.22 6.03 -1.97
C ALA A 66 0.94 6.71 -0.79
N LEU A 67 1.33 5.95 0.24
CA LEU A 67 2.08 6.49 1.38
C LEU A 67 3.45 7.03 0.98
N HIS A 68 4.18 6.29 0.14
CA HIS A 68 5.51 6.68 -0.33
C HIS A 68 5.44 7.96 -1.15
N GLY A 69 4.49 8.04 -2.10
CA GLY A 69 4.27 9.23 -2.91
C GLY A 69 3.88 10.45 -2.09
N PHE A 70 2.97 10.28 -1.11
CA PHE A 70 2.59 11.37 -0.20
C PHE A 70 3.80 11.93 0.54
N VAL A 71 4.56 11.05 1.20
CA VAL A 71 5.75 11.43 1.97
C VAL A 71 6.81 12.08 1.08
N LEU A 72 7.02 11.58 -0.14
CA LEU A 72 7.99 12.15 -1.07
C LEU A 72 7.61 13.58 -1.47
N LEU A 73 6.34 13.81 -1.80
CA LEU A 73 5.83 15.14 -2.16
C LEU A 73 5.92 16.10 -0.95
N GLU A 74 5.63 15.60 0.25
CA GLU A 74 5.71 16.38 1.48
C GLU A 74 7.16 16.77 1.80
N MET A 75 8.09 15.81 1.76
CA MET A 75 9.50 16.05 2.06
C MET A 75 10.24 16.92 1.02
N THR A 76 9.67 17.06 -0.18
CA THR A 76 10.22 17.93 -1.23
C THR A 76 9.68 19.36 -1.19
N GLY A 77 8.80 19.68 -0.23
CA GLY A 77 8.21 21.01 -0.05
C GLY A 77 7.07 21.35 -1.01
N VAL A 78 6.61 20.38 -1.83
CA VAL A 78 5.49 20.60 -2.77
C VAL A 78 4.18 20.93 -2.05
N MET A 79 4.07 20.55 -0.78
CA MET A 79 2.87 20.71 0.04
C MET A 79 2.99 21.76 1.15
N ASP A 80 3.97 22.67 1.09
CA ASP A 80 4.24 23.63 2.17
C ASP A 80 3.06 24.59 2.46
N ASP A 81 2.19 24.82 1.47
CA ASP A 81 1.04 25.74 1.56
C ASP A 81 -0.31 25.06 1.89
N ILE A 82 -0.31 23.77 2.29
CA ILE A 82 -1.53 23.02 2.62
C ILE A 82 -1.47 22.35 3.99
N ASP A 83 -2.64 22.00 4.54
CA ASP A 83 -2.74 21.17 5.73
C ASP A 83 -2.45 19.71 5.39
N THR A 84 -1.17 19.32 5.46
CA THR A 84 -0.74 17.95 5.13
C THR A 84 -1.28 16.91 6.10
N ASP A 85 -1.61 17.28 7.34
CA ASP A 85 -2.19 16.36 8.31
C ASP A 85 -3.63 16.00 7.95
N ALA A 86 -4.44 16.99 7.57
CA ALA A 86 -5.79 16.75 7.08
C ALA A 86 -5.78 15.90 5.80
N VAL A 87 -4.95 16.26 4.81
CA VAL A 87 -4.89 15.54 3.53
C VAL A 87 -4.37 14.11 3.71
N PHE A 88 -3.37 13.90 4.58
CA PHE A 88 -2.86 12.57 4.89
C PHE A 88 -3.93 11.69 5.53
N THR A 89 -4.65 12.24 6.51
CA THR A 89 -5.73 11.52 7.23
C THR A 89 -6.83 11.11 6.25
N ASP A 90 -7.28 12.03 5.41
CA ASP A 90 -8.31 11.79 4.40
C ASP A 90 -7.88 10.71 3.39
N MET A 91 -6.63 10.78 2.91
CA MET A 91 -6.09 9.79 1.98
C MET A 91 -6.10 8.38 2.61
N VAL A 92 -5.59 8.25 3.84
CA VAL A 92 -5.51 6.96 4.54
C VAL A 92 -6.90 6.37 4.78
N LEU A 93 -7.87 7.19 5.19
CA LEU A 93 -9.26 6.75 5.38
C LEU A 93 -9.91 6.28 4.07
N ARG A 94 -9.69 6.99 2.96
CA ARG A 94 -10.21 6.59 1.64
C ARG A 94 -9.60 5.29 1.15
N LEU A 95 -8.31 5.07 1.37
CA LEU A 95 -7.62 3.82 1.05
C LEU A 95 -8.16 2.66 1.89
N ALA A 96 -8.31 2.85 3.21
CA ALA A 96 -8.86 1.84 4.11
C ALA A 96 -10.29 1.44 3.70
N ALA A 97 -11.17 2.42 3.45
CA ALA A 97 -12.52 2.15 2.96
C ALA A 97 -12.56 1.47 1.58
N GLY A 98 -11.55 1.72 0.73
CA GLY A 98 -11.39 1.02 -0.55
C GLY A 98 -11.04 -0.46 -0.38
N LEU A 99 -10.15 -0.76 0.57
CA LEU A 99 -9.76 -2.13 0.91
C LEU A 99 -10.93 -2.93 1.49
N GLU A 100 -11.74 -2.33 2.38
CA GLU A 100 -12.95 -2.98 2.92
C GLU A 100 -13.96 -3.37 1.84
N ARG A 101 -14.11 -2.55 0.79
CA ARG A 101 -15.02 -2.85 -0.32
C ARG A 101 -14.54 -3.99 -1.22
N ARG A 102 -13.22 -4.17 -1.39
CA ARG A 102 -12.67 -5.32 -2.15
C ARG A 102 -12.95 -6.66 -1.47
N SER A 103 -13.12 -6.64 -0.15
CA SER A 103 -13.36 -7.83 0.67
C SER A 103 -14.84 -8.19 0.83
N GLY A 104 -15.77 -7.36 0.33
CA GLY A 104 -17.18 -7.71 0.24
C GLY A 104 -17.40 -8.85 -0.77
N PRO A 105 -18.45 -9.67 -0.63
CA PRO A 105 -18.71 -10.75 -1.57
C PRO A 105 -18.76 -10.18 -2.99
N ALA A 106 -17.85 -10.67 -3.85
CA ALA A 106 -17.94 -10.41 -5.28
C ALA A 106 -19.36 -10.78 -5.71
N GLU A 107 -20.14 -9.81 -6.16
CA GLU A 107 -21.43 -10.06 -6.81
C GLU A 107 -21.14 -11.05 -7.93
N SER A 108 -21.45 -12.33 -7.68
CA SER A 108 -21.32 -13.39 -8.65
C SER A 108 -22.30 -13.05 -9.76
N GLY A 109 -21.80 -12.50 -10.85
CA GLY A 109 -22.56 -12.27 -12.07
C GLY A 109 -23.18 -13.59 -12.50
N SER A 110 -24.47 -13.75 -12.18
CA SER A 110 -25.29 -14.86 -12.63
C SER A 110 -25.40 -14.78 -14.15
N ALA A 111 -24.57 -15.54 -14.84
CA ALA A 111 -24.83 -16.00 -16.20
C ALA A 111 -25.32 -17.45 -16.16
N ALA A 112 -26.31 -17.72 -15.30
CA ALA A 112 -27.13 -18.92 -15.41
C ALA A 112 -28.38 -18.59 -16.22
N GLY A 113 -28.52 -19.23 -17.37
CA GLY A 113 -29.84 -19.41 -18.00
C GLY A 113 -29.99 -18.85 -19.41
N ARG A 114 -29.28 -19.42 -20.37
CA ARG A 114 -29.90 -19.70 -21.68
C ARG A 114 -29.56 -21.11 -22.14
N SER A 115 -30.30 -22.07 -21.59
CA SER A 115 -30.65 -23.29 -22.31
C SER A 115 -31.37 -22.90 -23.60
N ALA A 116 -30.92 -23.46 -24.72
CA ALA A 116 -31.79 -23.80 -25.82
C ALA A 116 -31.19 -25.04 -26.49
N SER A 117 -31.71 -26.21 -26.09
CA SER A 117 -31.77 -27.36 -26.98
C SER A 117 -32.58 -26.98 -28.21
N LEU A 118 -32.06 -27.29 -29.39
CA LEU A 118 -32.71 -28.03 -30.48
C LEU A 118 -31.64 -28.36 -31.54
#